data_AF-A0A429RLQ2-F1
#
_entry.id   AF-A0A429RLQ2-F1
#
_cell.length_a   1.000
_cell.length_b   1.000
_cell.length_c   1.000
_cell.angle_alpha   90.00
_cell.angle_beta   90.00
_cell.angle_gamma   90.00
#
_symmetry.space_group_name_H-M   'P 1'
#
loop_
_entity.id
_entity.type
_entity.pdbx_description
1 polymer ?
#
loop_
_entity_poly.entity_id
_entity_poly.type
_entity_poly.pdbx_seq_one_letter_code
_entity_poly.pdbx_strand_id
1 'polypeptide(L)'
;MDRDYAEPLDVPALAQEALMSPGHFSRSFRAAYGETPYSYLVTRRIERAKALLRRGDLTVTEVCFAVGCTSLGSFSSRFSELVGESPSAYRARDHEEGAPVPACIAKIHTRPVRTAGRNRADGSAGAGKAGAGDPAAEAGVGGQAAGKAGVGGQAAGKAGAGEAPPAARP
;
A
#
# COMPACT_ATOMS: atom_id res chain seq x y z
N MET A 1 -3.74 -8.06 18.89
CA MET A 1 -4.27 -7.27 17.75
C MET A 1 -3.28 -7.13 16.61
N ASP A 2 -2.31 -6.21 16.67
CA ASP A 2 -1.46 -5.85 15.52
C ASP A 2 -0.52 -6.96 15.03
N ARG A 3 -0.15 -7.86 15.94
CA ARG A 3 0.65 -9.06 15.65
C ARG A 3 -0.23 -10.18 15.11
N ASP A 4 -1.44 -10.27 15.64
CA ASP A 4 -2.35 -11.42 15.61
C ASP A 4 -3.57 -11.10 14.72
N TYR A 5 -3.37 -10.23 13.73
CA TYR A 5 -4.44 -9.61 12.93
C TYR A 5 -5.32 -10.63 12.18
N ALA A 6 -4.82 -11.84 11.93
CA ALA A 6 -5.54 -12.89 11.23
C ALA A 6 -6.54 -13.62 12.15
N GLU A 7 -6.36 -13.57 13.47
CA GLU A 7 -7.24 -14.26 14.42
C GLU A 7 -8.61 -13.57 14.53
N PRO A 8 -9.67 -14.30 14.92
CA PRO A 8 -10.97 -13.74 15.23
C PRO A 8 -10.89 -12.65 16.33
N LEU A 9 -11.76 -11.64 16.25
CA LEU A 9 -11.77 -10.56 17.23
C LEU A 9 -12.50 -10.96 18.52
N ASP A 10 -11.73 -11.26 19.57
CA ASP A 10 -12.23 -11.39 20.94
C ASP A 10 -12.02 -10.07 21.72
N VAL A 11 -13.06 -9.22 21.75
CA VAL A 11 -13.04 -7.98 22.55
C VAL A 11 -13.03 -8.26 24.07
N PRO A 12 -13.79 -9.25 24.60
CA PRO A 12 -13.63 -9.70 25.99
C PRO A 12 -12.19 -10.06 26.38
N ALA A 13 -11.47 -10.88 25.61
CA ALA A 13 -10.10 -11.28 25.91
C ALA A 13 -9.15 -10.08 25.92
N LEU A 14 -9.18 -9.24 24.89
CA LEU A 14 -8.38 -8.01 24.83
C LEU A 14 -8.69 -7.04 25.97
N ALA A 15 -9.94 -7.01 26.45
CA ALA A 15 -10.30 -6.23 27.63
C ALA A 15 -9.73 -6.82 28.93
N GLN A 16 -9.69 -8.15 29.08
CA GLN A 16 -9.02 -8.80 30.21
C GLN A 16 -7.50 -8.57 30.20
N GLU A 17 -6.84 -8.68 29.05
CA GLU A 17 -5.42 -8.33 28.88
C GLU A 17 -5.14 -6.87 29.28
N ALA A 18 -6.06 -5.96 28.96
CA ALA A 18 -5.99 -4.54 29.32
C ALA A 18 -6.44 -4.22 30.76
N LEU A 19 -6.82 -5.22 31.58
CA LEU A 19 -7.39 -5.06 32.92
C LEU A 19 -8.65 -4.17 32.98
N MET A 20 -9.52 -4.29 31.96
CA MET A 20 -10.74 -3.49 31.80
C MET A 20 -11.99 -4.37 31.60
N SER A 21 -13.17 -3.80 31.86
CA SER A 21 -14.41 -4.36 31.34
C SER A 21 -14.54 -4.11 29.83
N PRO A 22 -15.19 -4.99 29.03
CA PRO A 22 -15.25 -4.85 27.57
C PRO A 22 -15.87 -3.53 27.09
N GLY A 23 -16.84 -3.01 27.84
CA GLY A 23 -17.46 -1.71 27.58
C GLY A 23 -16.55 -0.51 27.93
N HIS A 24 -15.66 -0.64 28.93
CA HIS A 24 -14.64 0.38 29.19
C HIS A 24 -13.56 0.34 28.12
N PHE A 25 -12.99 -0.85 27.84
CA PHE A 25 -12.01 -1.09 26.78
C PHE A 25 -12.47 -0.49 25.44
N SER A 26 -13.70 -0.78 25.01
CA SER A 26 -14.22 -0.31 23.72
C SER A 26 -14.31 1.23 23.63
N ARG A 27 -14.58 1.92 24.74
CA ARG A 27 -14.60 3.40 24.79
C ARG A 27 -13.18 3.96 24.82
N SER A 28 -12.30 3.41 25.65
CA SER A 28 -10.91 3.87 25.80
C SER A 28 -10.10 3.62 24.52
N PHE A 29 -10.34 2.50 23.84
CA PHE A 29 -9.80 2.22 22.50
C PHE A 29 -10.26 3.28 21.50
N ARG A 30 -11.56 3.62 21.46
CA ARG A 30 -12.08 4.67 20.57
C ARG A 30 -11.55 6.06 20.89
N ALA A 31 -11.27 6.34 22.17
CA ALA A 31 -10.64 7.59 22.58
C ALA A 31 -9.15 7.68 22.15
N ALA A 32 -8.44 6.55 22.11
CA ALA A 32 -7.02 6.48 21.72
C ALA A 32 -6.79 6.38 20.20
N TYR A 33 -7.62 5.61 19.48
CA TYR A 33 -7.46 5.30 18.06
C TYR A 33 -8.51 5.98 17.15
N GLY A 34 -9.49 6.70 17.70
CA GLY A 34 -10.57 7.36 16.95
C GLY A 34 -11.66 6.43 16.41
N GLU A 35 -11.35 5.15 16.14
CA GLU A 35 -12.27 4.15 15.61
C GLU A 35 -12.61 3.01 16.61
N THR A 36 -13.45 2.06 16.22
CA THR A 36 -13.79 0.91 17.08
C THR A 36 -12.76 -0.22 16.93
N PRO A 37 -12.60 -1.11 17.93
CA PRO A 37 -11.71 -2.28 17.84
C PRO A 37 -11.93 -3.14 16.57
N TYR A 38 -13.19 -3.26 16.12
CA TYR A 38 -13.53 -3.99 14.90
C TYR A 38 -13.11 -3.26 13.63
N SER A 39 -13.40 -1.96 13.51
CA SER A 39 -12.99 -1.19 12.34
C SER A 39 -11.46 -1.18 12.20
N TYR A 40 -10.74 -0.98 13.31
CA TYR A 40 -9.29 -1.01 13.36
C TYR A 40 -8.71 -2.33 12.84
N LEU A 41 -9.20 -3.46 13.37
CA LEU A 41 -8.75 -4.79 12.92
C LEU A 41 -8.96 -4.97 11.41
N VAL A 42 -10.10 -4.53 10.87
CA VAL A 42 -10.38 -4.61 9.44
C VAL A 42 -9.43 -3.72 8.62
N THR A 43 -9.16 -2.49 9.07
CA THR A 43 -8.14 -1.61 8.45
C THR A 43 -6.77 -2.30 8.40
N ARG A 44 -6.30 -2.84 9.53
CA ARG A 44 -5.01 -3.55 9.63
C ARG A 44 -4.93 -4.81 8.75
N ARG A 45 -6.02 -5.56 8.63
CA ARG A 45 -6.14 -6.70 7.71
C ARG A 45 -6.02 -6.26 6.24
N ILE A 46 -6.64 -5.15 5.84
CA ILE A 46 -6.52 -4.60 4.48
C ILE A 46 -5.10 -4.07 4.21
N GLU A 47 -4.47 -3.37 5.17
CA GLU A 47 -3.06 -2.95 5.05
C GLU A 47 -2.12 -4.15 4.83
N ARG A 48 -2.34 -5.24 5.57
CA ARG A 48 -1.57 -6.48 5.40
C ARG A 48 -1.86 -7.14 4.06
N ALA A 49 -3.13 -7.18 3.62
CA ALA A 49 -3.51 -7.70 2.32
C ALA A 49 -2.82 -6.93 1.18
N LYS A 50 -2.80 -5.59 1.22
CA LYS A 50 -2.03 -4.76 0.28
C LYS A 50 -0.56 -5.18 0.24
N ALA A 51 0.09 -5.36 1.40
CA ALA A 51 1.49 -5.79 1.46
C ALA A 51 1.75 -7.20 0.89
N LEU A 52 0.79 -8.13 1.00
CA LEU A 52 0.89 -9.46 0.38
C LEU A 52 0.64 -9.41 -1.14
N LEU A 53 -0.36 -8.65 -1.59
CA LEU A 53 -0.67 -8.49 -3.02
C LEU A 53 0.47 -7.82 -3.79
N ARG A 54 1.14 -6.81 -3.19
CA ARG A 54 2.35 -6.20 -3.76
C ARG A 54 3.52 -7.17 -3.93
N ARG A 55 3.56 -8.24 -3.14
CA ARG A 55 4.65 -9.24 -3.19
C ARG A 55 4.44 -10.28 -4.30
N GLY A 56 3.23 -10.39 -4.86
CA GLY A 56 2.92 -11.26 -5.98
C GLY A 56 2.75 -12.76 -5.64
N ASP A 57 3.49 -13.29 -4.67
CA ASP A 57 3.54 -14.73 -4.31
C ASP A 57 2.19 -15.46 -4.16
N LEU A 58 1.15 -14.75 -3.73
CA LEU A 58 -0.16 -15.32 -3.39
C LEU A 58 -1.24 -14.84 -4.35
N THR A 59 -2.23 -15.71 -4.58
CA THR A 59 -3.51 -15.34 -5.20
C THR A 59 -4.36 -14.49 -4.26
N VAL A 60 -5.35 -13.77 -4.82
CA VAL A 60 -6.30 -12.97 -4.02
C VAL A 60 -7.05 -13.82 -2.99
N THR A 61 -7.40 -15.06 -3.35
CA THR A 61 -8.10 -16.00 -2.47
C THR A 61 -7.23 -16.43 -1.28
N GLU A 62 -5.95 -16.74 -1.51
CA GLU A 62 -5.01 -17.07 -0.44
C GLU A 62 -4.75 -15.86 0.47
N VAL A 63 -4.61 -14.65 -0.11
CA VAL A 63 -4.48 -13.42 0.68
C VAL A 63 -5.70 -13.18 1.58
N CYS A 64 -6.91 -13.40 1.08
CA CYS A 64 -8.15 -13.27 1.86
C CYS A 64 -8.09 -14.12 3.15
N PHE A 65 -7.77 -15.41 3.03
CA PHE A 65 -7.68 -16.30 4.18
C PHE A 65 -6.43 -16.02 5.06
N ALA A 66 -5.29 -15.63 4.46
CA ALA A 66 -4.07 -15.29 5.17
C ALA A 66 -4.15 -13.97 6.00
N VAL A 67 -5.18 -13.15 5.79
CA VAL A 67 -5.52 -12.01 6.66
C VAL A 67 -6.76 -12.29 7.54
N GLY A 68 -7.20 -13.54 7.64
CA GLY A 68 -8.29 -13.96 8.52
C GLY A 68 -9.70 -13.62 8.02
N CYS A 69 -9.88 -13.23 6.75
CA CYS A 69 -11.20 -12.98 6.20
C CYS A 69 -11.87 -14.31 5.78
N THR A 70 -13.10 -14.52 6.25
CA THR A 70 -13.85 -15.78 6.08
C THR A 70 -14.55 -15.92 4.73
N SER A 71 -14.69 -14.84 3.96
CA SER A 71 -15.28 -14.89 2.61
C SER A 71 -14.57 -13.92 1.65
N LEU A 72 -14.35 -14.40 0.42
CA LEU A 72 -13.73 -13.62 -0.65
C LEU A 72 -14.59 -12.42 -1.07
N GLY A 73 -15.93 -12.54 -1.01
CA GLY A 73 -16.85 -11.46 -1.33
C GLY A 73 -16.76 -10.30 -0.33
N SER A 74 -16.90 -10.59 0.97
CA SER A 74 -16.78 -9.58 2.03
C SER A 74 -15.40 -8.94 2.05
N PHE A 75 -14.33 -9.72 1.83
CA PHE A 75 -12.98 -9.19 1.67
C PHE A 75 -12.87 -8.25 0.46
N SER A 76 -13.38 -8.64 -0.71
CA SER A 76 -13.23 -7.86 -1.95
C SER A 76 -13.98 -6.54 -1.91
N SER A 77 -15.20 -6.51 -1.38
CA SER A 77 -15.93 -5.26 -1.14
C SER A 77 -15.18 -4.37 -0.16
N ARG A 78 -14.77 -4.92 1.00
CA ARG A 78 -14.13 -4.15 2.07
C ARG A 78 -12.73 -3.63 1.71
N PHE A 79 -12.00 -4.37 0.88
CA PHE A 79 -10.76 -3.90 0.26
C PHE A 79 -11.05 -2.74 -0.71
N SER A 80 -12.05 -2.89 -1.59
CA SER A 80 -12.40 -1.85 -2.56
C SER A 80 -12.89 -0.56 -1.88
N GLU A 81 -13.67 -0.66 -0.79
CA GLU A 81 -14.09 0.46 0.06
C GLU A 81 -12.91 1.25 0.66
N LEU A 82 -11.83 0.56 1.06
CA LEU A 82 -10.71 1.14 1.80
C LEU A 82 -9.47 1.43 0.93
N VAL A 83 -9.43 0.96 -0.32
CA VAL A 83 -8.30 1.12 -1.25
C VAL A 83 -8.69 1.85 -2.54
N GLY A 84 -9.99 1.88 -2.89
CA GLY A 84 -10.51 2.53 -4.10
C GLY A 84 -10.46 1.66 -5.37
N GLU A 85 -9.88 0.47 -5.30
CA GLU A 85 -9.74 -0.48 -6.41
C GLU A 85 -9.87 -1.93 -5.93
N SER A 86 -10.19 -2.86 -6.84
CA SER A 86 -10.36 -4.28 -6.48
C SER A 86 -9.02 -4.95 -6.11
N PRO A 87 -9.01 -6.00 -5.27
CA PRO A 87 -7.78 -6.72 -4.93
C PRO A 87 -7.01 -7.25 -6.14
N SER A 88 -7.73 -7.68 -7.20
CA SER A 88 -7.14 -8.18 -8.44
C SER A 88 -6.48 -7.07 -9.26
N ALA A 89 -7.12 -5.89 -9.34
CA ALA A 89 -6.53 -4.72 -9.98
C ALA A 89 -5.30 -4.23 -9.20
N TYR A 90 -5.42 -4.14 -7.87
CA TYR A 90 -4.30 -3.80 -6.99
C TYR A 90 -3.11 -4.74 -7.19
N ARG A 91 -3.33 -6.06 -7.31
CA ARG A 91 -2.24 -7.03 -7.56
C ARG A 91 -1.63 -6.92 -8.97
N ALA A 92 -2.38 -6.42 -9.95
CA ALA A 92 -1.96 -6.35 -11.35
C ALA A 92 -1.26 -5.04 -11.74
N ARG A 93 -1.36 -3.98 -10.92
CA ARG A 93 -0.60 -2.74 -11.10
C ARG A 93 0.85 -2.90 -10.62
N ASP A 94 1.77 -2.18 -11.24
CA ASP A 94 3.12 -1.98 -10.70
C ASP A 94 3.12 -1.28 -9.34
N HIS A 95 4.08 -1.61 -8.48
CA HIS A 95 4.26 -0.97 -7.17
C HIS A 95 5.70 -0.52 -6.89
N GLU A 96 6.55 -0.43 -7.92
CA GLU A 96 7.95 0.02 -7.82
C GLU A 96 8.07 1.39 -7.15
N GLU A 97 7.14 2.30 -7.45
CA GLU A 97 7.07 3.65 -6.86
C GLU A 97 6.78 3.63 -5.33
N GLY A 98 6.26 2.51 -4.82
CA GLY A 98 6.06 2.24 -3.39
C GLY A 98 7.03 1.22 -2.80
N ALA A 99 8.10 0.84 -3.51
CA ALA A 99 9.11 -0.08 -3.02
C ALA A 99 9.97 0.57 -1.92
N PRO A 100 10.38 -0.19 -0.87
CA PRO A 100 11.27 0.35 0.14
C PRO A 100 12.64 0.67 -0.47
N VAL A 101 13.15 1.88 -0.20
CA VAL A 101 14.44 2.38 -0.70
C VAL A 101 15.52 1.30 -0.56
N PRO A 102 16.12 0.81 -1.67
CA PRO A 102 17.07 -0.30 -1.62
C PRO A 102 18.22 -0.03 -0.65
N ALA A 103 18.63 -1.06 0.10
CA ALA A 103 19.62 -0.91 1.17
C ALA A 103 20.97 -0.34 0.71
N CYS A 104 21.32 -0.46 -0.58
CA CYS A 104 22.46 0.22 -1.19
C CYS A 104 22.26 1.75 -1.28
N ILE A 105 21.12 2.21 -1.79
CA ILE A 105 20.73 3.63 -1.88
C ILE A 105 20.65 4.26 -0.49
N ALA A 106 19.97 3.58 0.45
CA ALA A 106 19.91 4.04 1.84
C ALA A 106 21.31 4.20 2.46
N LYS A 107 22.22 3.23 2.25
CA LYS A 107 23.62 3.29 2.71
C LYS A 107 24.48 4.35 2.02
N ILE A 108 24.11 4.81 0.82
CA ILE A 108 24.78 5.91 0.12
C ILE A 108 24.38 7.24 0.78
N HIS A 109 23.09 7.51 0.92
CA HIS A 109 22.59 8.78 1.48
C HIS A 109 22.83 8.93 2.99
N THR A 110 22.83 7.82 3.75
CA THR A 110 23.10 7.83 5.20
C THR A 110 24.56 7.57 5.56
N ARG A 111 25.49 7.49 4.59
CA ARG A 111 26.91 7.32 4.86
C ARG A 111 27.42 8.48 5.71
N PRO A 112 27.91 8.26 6.95
CA PRO A 112 28.44 9.34 7.75
C PRO A 112 29.68 9.92 7.08
N VAL A 113 29.67 11.23 6.81
CA VAL A 113 30.86 11.94 6.36
C VAL A 113 31.90 11.84 7.47
N ARG A 114 33.01 11.13 7.20
CA ARG A 114 34.16 11.12 8.10
C ARG A 114 34.74 12.53 8.14
N THR A 115 34.44 13.28 9.20
CA THR A 115 35.13 14.53 9.53
C THR A 115 36.61 14.19 9.76
N ALA A 116 37.41 14.29 8.70
CA ALA A 116 38.85 14.07 8.78
C ALA A 116 39.43 14.99 9.86
N GLY A 117 40.24 14.43 10.75
CA GLY A 117 40.69 15.13 11.95
C GLY A 117 41.35 16.45 11.59
N ARG A 118 40.76 17.56 12.05
CA ARG A 118 41.23 18.93 11.77
C ARG A 118 42.45 19.27 12.62
N ASN A 119 43.51 18.46 12.50
CA ASN A 119 44.82 18.70 13.07
C ASN A 119 45.90 17.80 12.42
N ARG A 120 46.35 18.19 11.24
CA ARG A 120 47.79 18.40 10.99
C ARG A 120 47.94 19.72 10.26
N ALA A 121 48.80 20.59 10.78
CA ALA A 121 49.47 21.55 9.93
C ALA A 121 50.57 20.79 9.18
N ASP A 122 50.61 20.96 7.87
CA ASP A 122 51.81 20.97 7.02
C ASP A 122 51.42 21.69 5.71
N GLY A 123 52.33 22.50 5.17
CA GLY A 123 51.97 23.58 4.24
C GLY A 123 52.33 23.38 2.77
N SER A 124 51.67 24.16 1.91
CA SER A 124 51.86 24.26 0.45
C SER A 124 51.50 22.99 -0.36
N ALA A 125 50.98 23.07 -1.58
CA ALA A 125 51.02 24.18 -2.54
C ALA A 125 49.64 24.59 -3.07
N GLY A 126 49.51 25.86 -3.48
CA GLY A 126 48.33 26.38 -4.15
C GLY A 126 48.48 26.41 -5.68
N ALA A 127 47.44 26.04 -6.40
CA ALA A 127 47.28 26.29 -7.83
C ALA A 127 45.79 26.58 -8.11
N GLY A 128 45.41 27.86 -8.11
CA GLY A 128 44.02 28.28 -8.26
C GLY A 128 43.72 28.94 -9.60
N LYS A 129 42.60 28.54 -10.21
CA LYS A 129 41.71 29.38 -11.03
C LYS A 129 40.28 28.86 -10.77
N ALA A 130 39.23 29.66 -10.50
CA ALA A 130 38.85 31.00 -10.95
C ALA A 130 38.40 31.04 -12.42
N GLY A 131 37.07 31.03 -12.62
CA GLY A 131 36.41 31.13 -13.93
C GLY A 131 34.94 30.73 -13.82
N ALA A 132 34.03 31.66 -14.07
CA ALA A 132 32.60 31.39 -14.16
C ALA A 132 32.23 30.97 -15.60
N GLY A 133 31.05 30.36 -15.78
CA GLY A 133 30.54 30.01 -17.10
C GLY A 133 29.27 29.17 -17.08
N ASP A 134 28.12 29.82 -16.97
CA ASP A 134 26.95 29.37 -17.74
C ASP A 134 27.31 29.45 -19.23
N PRO A 135 26.84 28.49 -20.04
CA PRO A 135 25.84 28.90 -21.02
C PRO A 135 24.67 27.91 -21.13
N ALA A 136 23.55 28.43 -21.63
CA ALA A 136 22.39 27.63 -21.98
C ALA A 136 22.44 27.14 -23.45
N ALA A 137 21.47 26.25 -23.74
CA ALA A 137 20.74 26.14 -25.01
C ALA A 137 21.28 25.24 -26.16
N GLU A 138 20.27 24.78 -26.91
CA GLU A 138 20.24 24.28 -28.29
C GLU A 138 20.45 22.78 -28.63
N ALA A 139 19.42 22.26 -29.32
CA ALA A 139 19.35 21.18 -30.31
C ALA A 139 19.83 19.73 -29.98
N GLY A 140 19.20 18.67 -30.52
CA GLY A 140 17.93 18.63 -31.29
C GLY A 140 17.92 17.71 -32.51
N VAL A 141 17.83 16.38 -32.32
CA VAL A 141 17.48 15.37 -33.35
C VAL A 141 16.70 14.24 -32.67
N GLY A 142 15.66 13.62 -33.23
CA GLY A 142 14.94 13.91 -34.48
C GLY A 142 14.54 12.64 -35.27
N GLY A 143 13.25 12.29 -35.30
CA GLY A 143 12.67 11.17 -36.07
C GLY A 143 12.08 10.06 -35.16
N GLN A 144 10.81 9.60 -35.24
CA GLN A 144 9.88 9.24 -36.34
C GLN A 144 10.07 7.80 -36.89
N ALA A 145 9.02 7.01 -37.19
CA ALA A 145 7.56 7.16 -36.97
C ALA A 145 6.77 5.84 -37.24
N ALA A 146 5.46 5.85 -36.94
CA ALA A 146 4.40 4.87 -37.33
C ALA A 146 4.49 3.44 -36.72
N GLY A 147 3.40 2.66 -36.54
CA GLY A 147 2.00 2.74 -37.00
C GLY A 147 1.70 1.64 -38.04
N LYS A 148 0.57 0.90 -38.08
CA LYS A 148 -0.81 0.97 -37.51
C LYS A 148 -1.25 -0.49 -37.11
N ALA A 149 -2.46 -0.89 -36.68
CA ALA A 149 -3.81 -0.28 -36.53
C ALA A 149 -4.43 -0.69 -35.15
N GLY A 150 -5.71 -1.06 -34.88
CA GLY A 150 -6.94 -1.36 -35.64
C GLY A 150 -7.14 -2.87 -35.95
N VAL A 151 -8.33 -3.49 -35.95
CA VAL A 151 -9.75 -3.05 -35.74
C VAL A 151 -10.61 -4.22 -35.19
N GLY A 152 -11.66 -3.94 -34.41
CA GLY A 152 -12.75 -4.89 -34.02
C GLY A 152 -13.05 -4.90 -32.52
N GLY A 153 -14.29 -4.93 -32.00
CA GLY A 153 -15.61 -5.17 -32.60
C GLY A 153 -15.99 -6.67 -32.60
N GLN A 154 -17.17 -7.12 -32.16
CA GLN A 154 -18.44 -6.45 -31.80
C GLN A 154 -19.33 -7.41 -30.93
N ALA A 155 -20.59 -7.02 -30.62
CA ALA A 155 -21.63 -7.75 -29.88
C ALA A 155 -21.39 -7.89 -28.35
N ALA A 156 -22.29 -7.55 -27.41
CA ALA A 156 -23.73 -7.20 -27.39
C ALA A 156 -24.73 -8.37 -27.61
N GLY A 157 -25.41 -8.79 -26.54
CA GLY A 157 -26.46 -9.82 -26.55
C GLY A 157 -27.34 -9.78 -25.28
N LYS A 158 -28.66 -9.74 -25.50
CA LYS A 158 -29.77 -9.63 -24.52
C LYS A 158 -29.66 -10.59 -23.31
N ALA A 159 -30.03 -10.25 -22.07
CA ALA A 159 -31.21 -9.54 -21.51
C ALA A 159 -32.44 -10.43 -21.21
N GLY A 160 -33.04 -10.18 -20.05
CA GLY A 160 -34.22 -10.83 -19.47
C GLY A 160 -33.92 -11.42 -18.09
N ALA A 161 -34.80 -11.42 -17.09
CA ALA A 161 -36.03 -10.69 -16.75
C ALA A 161 -36.57 -11.40 -15.47
N GLY A 162 -37.42 -10.74 -14.68
CA GLY A 162 -38.02 -11.34 -13.48
C GLY A 162 -37.33 -10.95 -12.15
N GLU A 163 -38.02 -10.58 -11.07
CA GLU A 163 -39.17 -9.69 -10.80
C GLU A 163 -39.62 -9.91 -9.33
N ALA A 164 -40.06 -8.84 -8.66
CA ALA A 164 -40.84 -8.77 -7.41
C ALA A 164 -40.65 -9.80 -6.25
N PRO A 165 -40.21 -9.33 -5.06
CA PRO A 165 -40.80 -9.70 -3.76
C PRO A 165 -41.99 -8.75 -3.41
N PRO A 166 -42.73 -8.91 -2.28
CA PRO A 166 -42.82 -10.01 -1.32
C PRO A 166 -44.26 -10.52 -1.04
N ALA A 167 -44.40 -11.62 -0.30
CA ALA A 167 -45.60 -11.98 0.48
C ALA A 167 -45.13 -12.58 1.83
N ALA A 168 -45.42 -11.97 2.98
CA ALA A 168 -46.71 -11.99 3.70
C ALA A 168 -47.03 -13.38 4.28
N ARG A 169 -46.96 -13.49 5.61
CA ARG A 169 -47.46 -14.65 6.39
C ARG A 169 -48.90 -14.37 6.85
N PRO A 170 -49.78 -15.38 6.92
CA PRO A 170 -50.83 -15.42 7.94
C PRO A 170 -50.23 -15.71 9.33
#